data_AF-A0AAV9MSE5-F1
#
_entry.id   AF-A0AAV9MSE5-F1
#
_cell.length_a   1.000
_cell.length_b   1.000
_cell.length_c   1.000
_cell.angle_alpha   90.00
_cell.angle_beta   90.00
_cell.angle_gamma   90.00
#
_symmetry.space_group_name_H-M   'P 1'
#
loop_
_entity.id
_entity.type
_entity.pdbx_description
1 polymer ?
#
loop_
_entity_poly.entity_id
_entity_poly.type
_entity_poly.pdbx_seq_one_letter_code
_entity_poly.pdbx_strand_id
1 'polypeptide(L)'
;MANYPDIDLSEVLADLLGVSLSEISGSLAESPPNVKVILSRQLGGRSQKPENSVNSPDRPVCQILGEHEFLKAINTTALARRLFTLARVYDAGHMVICKYLASAKRGKAHDADLLNQPCLDIGALSQGILNSSHTIEDDIDVSLSESRPEVLCATWSAVPVMSFSHLPRLHSLSNILPGEQSASREYAGVGGGGGSDVISASLLGHLLRRSGKEMNLLISTRTWRTGSQGAKGSKMGVKREIHKHGGPAYSHGKMVSGTYRVTKNTYSEGRDLETIPIDHHEDIFIVLDQGEESNDIPEDEKTDLALQFEAVLAARSRIDTVVIVDTGGDVFGGNSPGFSTPDQDVRAQRAAASLSHLYRKLVTAVLAPGVDAPLDAEAKAEKAGGMVYHPTAEEQDLLLDLLVREYQMDGSNPSRFGKTSLCLQAALRGERGWTSLNLPRHVIDTWDNPWSSFTFIRDCMTDIILMPLTRLLPLIDV
;
A
#
# COMPACT_ATOMS: atom_id res chain seq x y z
N MET A 1 -11.89 20.35 3.05
CA MET A 1 -11.30 20.00 4.35
C MET A 1 -12.37 20.20 5.40
N ALA A 2 -12.58 19.22 6.28
CA ALA A 2 -13.41 19.42 7.44
C ALA A 2 -12.62 20.30 8.41
N ASN A 3 -13.08 21.52 8.68
CA ASN A 3 -12.69 22.21 9.89
C ASN A 3 -13.46 21.53 11.01
N TYR A 4 -12.82 20.57 11.68
CA TYR A 4 -13.35 20.11 12.95
C TYR A 4 -13.36 21.31 13.89
N PRO A 5 -14.42 21.53 14.68
CA PRO A 5 -14.36 22.54 15.73
C PRO A 5 -13.12 22.27 16.59
N ASP A 6 -12.46 23.33 17.07
CA ASP A 6 -11.35 23.23 18.03
C ASP A 6 -11.88 22.62 19.33
N ILE A 7 -11.95 21.29 19.36
CA ILE A 7 -12.11 20.54 20.59
C ILE A 7 -10.75 20.51 21.27
N ASP A 8 -10.72 20.77 22.57
CA ASP A 8 -9.56 20.42 23.35
C ASP A 8 -9.53 18.88 23.49
N LEU A 9 -8.81 18.25 22.55
CA LEU A 9 -8.68 16.79 22.52
C LEU A 9 -8.14 16.24 23.85
N SER A 10 -7.28 17.01 24.53
CA SER A 10 -6.70 16.59 25.80
C SER A 10 -7.73 16.57 26.91
N GLU A 11 -8.64 17.55 26.97
CA GLU A 11 -9.74 17.58 27.95
C GLU A 11 -10.70 16.40 27.74
N VAL A 12 -11.14 16.18 26.50
CA VAL A 12 -12.08 15.09 26.18
C VAL A 12 -11.48 13.72 26.52
N LEU A 13 -10.18 13.51 26.22
CA LEU A 13 -9.50 12.26 26.54
C LEU A 13 -9.20 12.10 28.03
N ALA A 14 -8.92 13.18 28.75
CA ALA A 14 -8.73 13.16 30.20
C ALA A 14 -10.00 12.67 30.91
N ASP A 15 -11.14 13.20 30.52
CA ASP A 15 -12.44 12.79 31.04
C ASP A 15 -12.78 11.34 30.64
N LEU A 16 -12.57 10.98 29.37
CA LEU A 16 -12.86 9.64 28.86
C LEU A 16 -12.00 8.54 29.52
N LEU A 17 -10.72 8.82 29.76
CA LEU A 17 -9.77 7.85 30.32
C LEU A 17 -9.66 7.92 31.85
N GLY A 18 -10.22 8.95 32.49
CA GLY A 18 -10.07 9.20 33.92
C GLY A 18 -8.62 9.48 34.33
N VAL A 19 -7.89 10.22 33.49
CA VAL A 19 -6.45 10.52 33.64
C VAL A 19 -6.26 12.04 33.73
N SER A 20 -5.21 12.52 34.39
CA SER A 20 -4.97 13.95 34.49
C SER A 20 -4.70 14.61 33.14
N LEU A 21 -5.15 15.86 32.97
CA LEU A 21 -4.94 16.63 31.73
C LEU A 21 -3.46 16.75 31.36
N SER A 22 -2.57 16.89 32.34
CA SER A 22 -1.12 16.96 32.13
C SER A 22 -0.53 15.67 31.57
N GLU A 23 -0.98 14.51 32.07
CA GLU A 23 -0.52 13.20 31.59
C GLU A 23 -1.01 12.94 30.17
N ILE A 24 -2.28 13.26 29.88
CA ILE A 24 -2.85 13.16 28.53
C ILE A 24 -2.10 14.06 27.56
N SER A 25 -1.87 15.33 27.93
CA SER A 25 -1.19 16.29 27.06
C SER A 25 0.25 15.84 26.74
N GLY A 26 0.97 15.32 27.74
CA GLY A 26 2.30 14.75 27.53
C GLY A 26 2.28 13.53 26.61
N SER A 27 1.41 12.55 26.89
CA SER A 27 1.32 11.34 26.07
C SER A 27 0.81 11.59 24.65
N LEU A 28 -0.10 12.56 24.47
CA LEU A 28 -0.52 13.00 23.15
C LEU A 28 0.63 13.67 22.42
N ALA A 29 1.39 14.57 23.05
CA ALA A 29 2.50 15.26 22.39
C ALA A 29 3.47 14.25 21.72
N GLU A 30 3.80 13.17 22.42
CA GLU A 30 4.67 12.07 21.97
C GLU A 30 3.99 11.09 20.99
N SER A 31 2.65 11.07 20.92
CA SER A 31 1.93 10.17 20.04
C SER A 31 2.13 10.52 18.55
N PRO A 32 2.15 9.52 17.66
CA PRO A 32 2.21 9.74 16.21
C PRO A 32 1.14 10.73 15.74
N PRO A 33 1.43 11.61 14.75
CA PRO A 33 0.48 12.61 14.27
C PRO A 33 -0.89 12.02 13.87
N ASN A 34 -0.88 10.82 13.28
CA ASN A 34 -2.08 10.18 12.76
C ASN A 34 -2.99 9.61 13.86
N VAL A 35 -2.43 9.22 15.01
CA VAL A 35 -3.22 8.91 16.21
C VAL A 35 -4.06 10.13 16.61
N LYS A 36 -3.46 11.33 16.62
CA LYS A 36 -4.17 12.57 16.95
C LYS A 36 -5.30 12.87 15.97
N VAL A 37 -5.01 12.77 14.67
CA VAL A 37 -6.01 13.00 13.60
C VAL A 37 -7.22 12.09 13.79
N ILE A 38 -7.00 10.81 14.04
CA ILE A 38 -8.05 9.80 14.17
C ILE A 38 -8.87 10.00 15.44
N LEU A 39 -8.22 10.26 16.58
CA LEU A 39 -8.90 10.58 17.84
C LEU A 39 -9.72 11.87 17.71
N SER A 40 -9.16 12.93 17.13
CA SER A 40 -9.88 14.18 16.86
C SER A 40 -11.10 13.98 15.95
N ARG A 41 -10.97 13.20 14.88
CA ARG A 41 -12.09 12.89 13.97
C ARG A 41 -13.26 12.25 14.74
N GLN A 42 -12.96 11.21 15.51
CA GLN A 42 -13.98 10.42 16.20
C GLN A 42 -14.61 11.19 17.38
N LEU A 43 -13.80 11.87 18.20
CA LEU A 43 -14.26 12.55 19.41
C LEU A 43 -14.83 13.95 19.14
N GLY A 44 -14.32 14.63 18.10
CA GLY A 44 -14.83 15.93 17.65
C GLY A 44 -16.23 15.85 17.08
N GLY A 45 -16.60 14.72 16.46
CA GLY A 45 -17.96 14.47 15.99
C GLY A 45 -18.99 14.24 17.11
N ARG A 46 -18.54 13.91 18.33
CA ARG A 46 -19.40 13.60 19.49
C ARG A 46 -19.73 14.80 20.38
N SER A 47 -18.87 15.81 20.43
CA SER A 47 -18.88 16.82 21.49
C SER A 47 -19.69 18.09 21.21
N GLN A 48 -20.75 18.05 20.38
CA GLN A 48 -21.62 19.22 20.20
C GLN A 48 -23.12 18.88 20.27
N LYS A 49 -23.88 19.84 20.82
CA LYS A 49 -25.35 19.88 20.80
C LYS A 49 -25.87 19.51 19.40
N PRO A 50 -27.03 18.84 19.29
CA PRO A 50 -27.55 18.28 18.03
C PRO A 50 -27.70 19.27 16.86
N GLU A 51 -27.68 20.57 17.12
CA GLU A 51 -27.74 21.62 16.09
C GLU A 51 -26.41 21.89 15.36
N ASN A 52 -25.26 21.40 15.87
CA ASN A 52 -23.94 21.55 15.26
C ASN A 52 -23.13 20.23 15.15
N SER A 53 -23.79 19.07 15.19
CA SER A 53 -23.06 17.80 15.08
C SER A 53 -22.36 17.69 13.72
N VAL A 54 -21.07 17.39 13.72
CA VAL A 54 -20.28 17.10 12.51
C VAL A 54 -20.79 15.81 11.81
N ASN A 55 -21.68 15.06 12.47
CA ASN A 55 -22.54 14.04 11.87
C ASN A 55 -23.47 14.66 10.83
N SER A 56 -22.92 14.77 9.63
CA SER A 56 -23.68 14.94 8.39
C SER A 56 -23.81 13.57 7.72
N PRO A 57 -24.84 13.36 6.87
CA PRO A 57 -24.95 12.14 6.06
C PRO A 57 -23.67 11.83 5.25
N ASP A 58 -22.89 12.87 4.92
CA ASP A 58 -21.64 12.75 4.16
C ASP A 58 -20.40 12.46 5.01
N ARG A 59 -20.48 12.58 6.34
CA ARG A 59 -19.35 12.44 7.29
C ARG A 59 -19.77 11.85 8.64
N PRO A 60 -20.34 10.65 8.69
CA PRO A 60 -20.95 10.14 9.91
C PRO A 60 -19.89 9.43 10.79
N VAL A 61 -19.75 9.83 12.05
CA VAL A 61 -18.88 9.21 13.06
C VAL A 61 -19.62 8.14 13.85
N CYS A 62 -18.93 7.07 14.23
CA CYS A 62 -19.55 5.93 14.91
C CYS A 62 -19.94 6.25 16.36
N GLN A 63 -21.15 5.87 16.77
CA GLN A 63 -21.39 5.58 18.18
C GLN A 63 -20.60 4.32 18.55
N ILE A 64 -19.87 4.32 19.67
CA ILE A 64 -19.10 3.16 20.12
C ILE A 64 -19.79 2.56 21.33
N LEU A 65 -20.26 1.32 21.21
CA LEU A 65 -20.88 0.57 22.32
C LEU A 65 -19.80 -0.25 23.04
N GLY A 66 -19.82 -0.24 24.38
CA GLY A 66 -18.84 -0.96 25.21
C GLY A 66 -17.50 -0.24 25.39
N GLU A 67 -17.42 1.06 25.07
CA GLU A 67 -16.20 1.85 25.15
C GLU A 67 -15.62 1.92 26.57
N HIS A 68 -16.47 2.10 27.58
CA HIS A 68 -16.04 2.17 28.98
C HIS A 68 -15.43 0.85 29.45
N GLU A 69 -16.08 -0.26 29.13
CA GLU A 69 -15.61 -1.61 29.45
C GLU A 69 -14.27 -1.90 28.75
N PHE A 70 -14.13 -1.46 27.50
CA PHE A 70 -12.89 -1.61 26.75
C PHE A 70 -11.73 -0.82 27.36
N LEU A 71 -11.98 0.45 27.71
CA LEU A 71 -10.98 1.32 28.34
C LEU A 71 -10.51 0.75 29.69
N LYS A 72 -11.42 0.17 30.47
CA LYS A 72 -11.07 -0.57 31.69
C LYS A 72 -10.20 -1.79 31.39
N ALA A 73 -10.53 -2.57 30.36
CA ALA A 73 -9.78 -3.77 30.00
C ALA A 73 -8.33 -3.45 29.60
N ILE A 74 -8.09 -2.33 28.91
CA ILE A 74 -6.74 -1.90 28.50
C ILE A 74 -6.03 -1.01 29.54
N ASN A 75 -6.65 -0.74 30.69
CA ASN A 75 -6.15 0.23 31.67
C ASN A 75 -4.77 -0.14 32.28
N THR A 76 -4.42 -1.42 32.25
CA THR A 76 -3.12 -1.92 32.72
C THR A 76 -1.96 -1.58 31.79
N THR A 77 -2.24 -1.07 30.58
CA THR A 77 -1.22 -0.70 29.59
C THR A 77 -0.80 0.77 29.70
N ALA A 78 0.41 1.08 29.24
CA ALA A 78 0.91 2.45 29.22
C ALA A 78 -0.04 3.39 28.47
N LEU A 79 -0.16 4.66 28.92
CA LEU A 79 -1.11 5.62 28.36
C LEU A 79 -0.97 5.81 26.84
N ALA A 80 0.26 5.93 26.35
CA ALA A 80 0.53 6.01 24.91
C ALA A 80 -0.01 4.81 24.13
N ARG A 81 0.09 3.60 24.71
CA ARG A 81 -0.44 2.37 24.11
C ARG A 81 -1.97 2.36 24.14
N ARG A 82 -2.60 2.88 25.19
CA ARG A 82 -4.06 3.03 25.27
C ARG A 82 -4.59 3.95 24.18
N LEU A 83 -3.97 5.13 24.02
CA LEU A 83 -4.33 6.10 22.97
C LEU A 83 -4.15 5.51 21.57
N PHE A 84 -3.04 4.80 21.35
CA PHE A 84 -2.76 4.12 20.09
C PHE A 84 -3.79 3.03 19.78
N THR A 85 -4.11 2.16 20.74
CA THR A 85 -5.11 1.09 20.57
C THR A 85 -6.52 1.66 20.35
N LEU A 86 -6.89 2.71 21.08
CA LEU A 86 -8.18 3.39 20.88
C LEU A 86 -8.29 3.97 19.47
N ALA A 87 -7.23 4.62 18.98
CA ALA A 87 -7.19 5.14 17.62
C ALA A 87 -7.30 4.01 16.57
N ARG A 88 -6.67 2.84 16.77
CA ARG A 88 -6.84 1.68 15.89
C ARG A 88 -8.30 1.22 15.79
N VAL A 89 -9.00 1.12 16.92
CA VAL A 89 -10.42 0.74 16.96
C VAL A 89 -11.27 1.75 16.18
N TYR A 90 -11.06 3.04 16.41
CA TYR A 90 -11.80 4.10 15.72
C TYR A 90 -11.52 4.13 14.22
N ASP A 91 -10.28 3.88 13.81
CA ASP A 91 -9.92 3.83 12.41
C ASP A 91 -10.53 2.61 11.70
N ALA A 92 -10.55 1.45 12.35
CA ALA A 92 -11.19 0.25 11.80
C ALA A 92 -12.67 0.48 11.49
N GLY A 93 -13.42 1.10 12.41
CA GLY A 93 -14.80 1.50 12.16
C GLY A 93 -14.94 2.49 11.00
N HIS A 94 -14.13 3.56 11.01
CA HIS A 94 -14.12 4.59 9.95
C HIS A 94 -13.89 4.00 8.56
N MET A 95 -12.93 3.08 8.44
CA MET A 95 -12.60 2.40 7.19
C MET A 95 -13.79 1.62 6.63
N VAL A 96 -14.54 0.92 7.48
CA VAL A 96 -15.74 0.19 7.05
C VAL A 96 -16.83 1.16 6.61
N ILE A 97 -17.12 2.20 7.39
CA ILE A 97 -18.14 3.21 7.02
C ILE A 97 -17.83 3.88 5.68
N CYS A 98 -16.56 4.24 5.43
CA CYS A 98 -16.17 4.80 4.15
C CYS A 98 -16.41 3.84 2.97
N LYS A 99 -16.20 2.53 3.16
CA LYS A 99 -16.52 1.53 2.13
C LYS A 99 -18.03 1.51 1.83
N TYR A 100 -18.88 1.57 2.86
CA TYR A 100 -20.34 1.64 2.68
C TYR A 100 -20.78 2.94 1.98
N LEU A 101 -20.22 4.09 2.37
CA LEU A 101 -20.47 5.38 1.70
C LEU A 101 -20.07 5.34 0.22
N ALA A 102 -18.91 4.74 -0.10
CA ALA A 102 -18.46 4.60 -1.48
C ALA A 102 -19.39 3.68 -2.30
N SER A 103 -19.90 2.60 -1.71
CA SER A 103 -20.91 1.73 -2.34
C SER A 103 -22.22 2.47 -2.59
N ALA A 104 -22.71 3.25 -1.62
CA ALA A 104 -23.91 4.07 -1.75
C ALA A 104 -23.79 5.11 -2.87
N LYS A 105 -22.68 5.85 -2.93
CA LYS A 105 -22.37 6.82 -3.99
C LYS A 105 -22.36 6.20 -5.39
N ARG A 106 -22.05 4.90 -5.50
CA ARG A 106 -22.03 4.15 -6.77
C ARG A 106 -23.35 3.43 -7.08
N GLY A 107 -24.40 3.63 -6.27
CA GLY A 107 -25.68 2.93 -6.42
C GLY A 107 -25.60 1.42 -6.20
N LYS A 108 -24.56 0.93 -5.51
CA LYS A 108 -24.42 -0.49 -5.15
C LYS A 108 -25.21 -0.79 -3.87
N ALA A 109 -25.50 -2.07 -3.64
CA ALA A 109 -26.12 -2.52 -2.39
C ALA A 109 -25.31 -2.05 -1.18
N HIS A 110 -25.99 -1.44 -0.21
CA HIS A 110 -25.43 -0.91 1.02
C HIS A 110 -26.51 -0.90 2.10
N ASP A 111 -26.10 -0.85 3.36
CA ASP A 111 -27.00 -0.65 4.49
C ASP A 111 -27.19 0.86 4.74
N ALA A 112 -28.40 1.36 4.45
CA ALA A 112 -28.72 2.77 4.61
C ALA A 112 -28.89 3.18 6.09
N ASP A 113 -29.37 2.26 6.94
CA ASP A 113 -29.58 2.53 8.35
C ASP A 113 -28.25 2.65 9.09
N LEU A 114 -27.28 1.79 8.74
CA LEU A 114 -25.91 1.90 9.22
C LEU A 114 -25.26 3.24 8.85
N LEU A 115 -25.52 3.77 7.64
CA LEU A 115 -24.96 5.07 7.24
C LEU A 115 -25.63 6.25 7.93
N ASN A 116 -26.93 6.14 8.24
CA ASN A 116 -27.67 7.17 8.96
C ASN A 116 -27.25 7.25 10.43
N GLN A 117 -26.97 6.12 11.06
CA GLN A 117 -26.57 6.03 12.46
C GLN A 117 -25.44 5.00 12.65
N PRO A 118 -24.19 5.31 12.22
CA PRO A 118 -23.10 4.36 12.36
C PRO A 118 -22.88 3.97 13.81
N CYS A 119 -22.87 2.66 14.05
CA CYS A 119 -22.70 2.09 15.37
C CYS A 119 -21.66 0.97 15.31
N LEU A 120 -20.67 1.00 16.20
CA LEU A 120 -19.64 -0.01 16.36
C LEU A 120 -19.68 -0.57 17.78
N ASP A 121 -20.04 -1.84 17.91
CA ASP A 121 -19.95 -2.60 19.15
C ASP A 121 -18.56 -3.20 19.31
N ILE A 122 -17.88 -2.83 20.39
CA ILE A 122 -16.53 -3.30 20.72
C ILE A 122 -16.51 -4.19 21.96
N GLY A 123 -17.67 -4.64 22.44
CA GLY A 123 -17.78 -5.48 23.65
C GLY A 123 -16.97 -6.78 23.55
N ALA A 124 -16.92 -7.38 22.37
CA ALA A 124 -16.11 -8.58 22.12
C ALA A 124 -14.60 -8.33 22.26
N LEU A 125 -14.12 -7.13 21.93
CA LEU A 125 -12.72 -6.77 22.14
C LEU A 125 -12.38 -6.75 23.64
N SER A 126 -13.26 -6.17 24.46
CA SER A 126 -13.10 -6.13 25.92
C SER A 126 -13.08 -7.52 26.52
N GLN A 127 -14.03 -8.37 26.12
CA GLN A 127 -14.11 -9.76 26.61
C GLN A 127 -12.89 -10.58 26.22
N GLY A 128 -12.36 -10.42 25.00
CA GLY A 128 -11.17 -11.14 24.55
C GLY A 128 -9.93 -10.85 25.40
N ILE A 129 -9.75 -9.59 25.82
CA ILE A 129 -8.65 -9.20 26.72
C ILE A 129 -8.89 -9.74 28.14
N LEU A 130 -10.10 -9.56 28.68
CA LEU A 130 -10.43 -9.99 30.06
C LEU A 130 -10.32 -11.51 30.25
N ASN A 131 -10.65 -12.28 29.21
CA ASN A 131 -10.55 -13.73 29.22
C ASN A 131 -9.14 -14.23 28.84
N SER A 132 -8.18 -13.33 28.59
CA SER A 132 -6.82 -13.64 28.12
C SER A 132 -6.79 -14.49 26.85
N SER A 133 -7.83 -14.44 26.03
CA SER A 133 -7.87 -15.16 24.75
C SER A 133 -7.24 -14.36 23.61
N HIS A 134 -7.11 -13.04 23.80
CA HIS A 134 -6.57 -12.11 22.84
C HIS A 134 -5.71 -11.04 23.52
N THR A 135 -4.86 -10.40 22.73
CA THR A 135 -4.03 -9.27 23.18
C THR A 135 -4.25 -8.05 22.31
N ILE A 136 -3.84 -6.87 22.79
CA ILE A 136 -3.88 -5.64 21.98
C ILE A 136 -2.94 -5.69 20.75
N GLU A 137 -2.07 -6.70 20.66
CA GLU A 137 -1.23 -6.95 19.50
C GLU A 137 -1.96 -7.71 18.38
N ASP A 138 -3.15 -8.26 18.66
CA ASP A 138 -4.00 -8.87 17.64
C ASP A 138 -4.57 -7.82 16.68
N ASP A 139 -5.04 -8.26 15.51
CA ASP A 139 -5.73 -7.42 14.54
C ASP A 139 -7.19 -7.21 14.92
N ILE A 140 -7.80 -6.16 14.36
CA ILE A 140 -9.18 -5.77 14.62
C ILE A 140 -9.99 -5.99 13.34
N ASP A 141 -10.80 -7.04 13.35
CA ASP A 141 -11.76 -7.30 12.30
C ASP A 141 -13.08 -6.59 12.63
N VAL A 142 -13.66 -5.94 11.62
CA VAL A 142 -14.95 -5.26 11.72
C VAL A 142 -15.89 -5.81 10.67
N SER A 143 -17.02 -6.36 11.11
CA SER A 143 -18.05 -6.96 10.27
C SER A 143 -19.44 -6.52 10.70
N LEU A 144 -20.47 -6.76 9.87
CA LEU A 144 -21.86 -6.54 10.29
C LEU A 144 -22.24 -7.55 11.37
N SER A 145 -22.99 -7.11 12.38
CA SER A 145 -23.54 -8.02 13.38
C SER A 145 -24.57 -8.95 12.76
N GLU A 146 -24.47 -10.24 13.05
CA GLU A 146 -25.47 -11.24 12.62
C GLU A 146 -26.85 -11.00 13.27
N SER A 147 -26.86 -10.40 14.46
CA SER A 147 -28.10 -10.19 15.24
C SER A 147 -28.69 -8.79 15.12
N ARG A 148 -27.88 -7.80 14.69
CA ARG A 148 -28.26 -6.39 14.52
C ARG A 148 -27.58 -5.84 13.26
N PRO A 149 -28.14 -6.06 12.06
CA PRO A 149 -27.51 -5.67 10.79
C PRO A 149 -27.08 -4.19 10.73
N GLU A 150 -27.77 -3.31 11.46
CA GLU A 150 -27.46 -1.89 11.58
C GLU A 150 -26.23 -1.56 12.47
N VAL A 151 -25.62 -2.57 13.08
CA VAL A 151 -24.48 -2.44 14.00
C VAL A 151 -23.28 -3.20 13.46
N LEU A 152 -22.12 -2.53 13.43
CA LEU A 152 -20.84 -3.17 13.20
C LEU A 152 -20.35 -3.82 14.50
N CYS A 153 -19.79 -5.03 14.41
CA CYS A 153 -19.10 -5.68 15.51
C CYS A 153 -17.59 -5.67 15.25
N ALA A 154 -16.81 -5.26 16.25
CA ALA A 154 -15.36 -5.40 16.25
C ALA A 154 -14.93 -6.65 17.04
N THR A 155 -14.08 -7.48 16.45
CA THR A 155 -13.52 -8.69 17.07
C THR A 155 -12.01 -8.73 16.89
N TRP A 156 -11.32 -9.43 17.80
CA TRP A 156 -9.90 -9.72 17.65
C TRP A 156 -9.68 -10.86 16.66
N SER A 157 -8.63 -10.75 15.87
CA SER A 157 -8.09 -11.86 15.10
C SER A 157 -6.58 -11.93 15.24
N ALA A 158 -6.04 -13.14 15.33
CA ALA A 158 -4.60 -13.30 15.45
C ALA A 158 -3.91 -12.75 14.20
N VAL A 159 -2.87 -11.92 14.39
CA VAL A 159 -2.03 -11.48 13.27
C VAL A 159 -1.36 -12.71 12.66
N PRO A 160 -1.60 -13.03 11.38
CA PRO A 160 -1.00 -14.21 10.76
C PRO A 160 0.52 -14.13 10.82
N VAL A 161 1.19 -15.22 11.16
CA VAL A 161 2.66 -15.28 11.08
C VAL A 161 3.05 -15.34 9.60
N MET A 162 4.05 -14.55 9.20
CA MET A 162 4.61 -14.62 7.86
C MET A 162 6.14 -14.52 7.91
N SER A 163 6.84 -15.51 7.34
CA SER A 163 8.30 -15.58 7.30
C SER A 163 8.82 -16.32 6.06
N PHE A 164 9.71 -15.67 5.32
CA PHE A 164 10.40 -16.29 4.17
C PHE A 164 11.73 -16.95 4.55
N SER A 165 12.01 -17.12 5.84
CA SER A 165 13.29 -17.64 6.36
C SER A 165 13.59 -19.09 5.96
N HIS A 166 12.58 -19.85 5.52
CA HIS A 166 12.74 -21.22 5.05
C HIS A 166 13.25 -21.30 3.60
N LEU A 167 13.15 -20.20 2.83
CA LEU A 167 13.66 -20.15 1.46
C LEU A 167 15.20 -20.21 1.43
N PRO A 168 15.80 -20.78 0.36
CA PRO A 168 17.23 -20.68 0.14
C PRO A 168 17.72 -19.22 0.15
N ARG A 169 18.85 -18.98 0.82
CA ARG A 169 19.45 -17.63 0.90
C ARG A 169 20.23 -17.28 -0.36
N LEU A 170 19.95 -16.12 -0.94
CA LEU A 170 20.83 -15.47 -1.90
C LEU A 170 21.86 -14.65 -1.11
N HIS A 171 23.14 -15.02 -1.19
CA HIS A 171 24.19 -14.36 -0.40
C HIS A 171 24.68 -13.03 -0.99
N SER A 172 24.48 -12.81 -2.29
CA SER A 172 24.92 -11.60 -2.99
C SER A 172 24.06 -11.38 -4.23
N LEU A 173 23.70 -10.13 -4.51
CA LEU A 173 23.05 -9.74 -5.76
C LEU A 173 23.99 -9.83 -6.98
N SER A 174 25.31 -10.01 -6.79
CA SER A 174 26.26 -10.32 -7.87
C SER A 174 26.06 -11.72 -8.45
N ASN A 175 25.42 -12.62 -7.70
CA ASN A 175 25.18 -13.99 -8.12
C ASN A 175 24.09 -14.07 -9.21
N ILE A 176 23.93 -15.25 -9.80
CA ILE A 176 22.84 -15.55 -10.73
C ILE A 176 21.53 -15.49 -9.95
N LEU A 177 20.60 -14.64 -10.40
CA LEU A 177 19.29 -14.48 -9.77
C LEU A 177 18.36 -15.65 -10.16
N PRO A 178 17.39 -16.02 -9.31
CA PRO A 178 16.42 -17.06 -9.64
C PRO A 178 15.58 -16.62 -10.85
N GLY A 179 15.69 -17.36 -11.97
CA GLY A 179 15.12 -17.00 -13.27
C GLY A 179 16.17 -16.68 -14.33
N GLU A 180 17.43 -16.53 -13.94
CA GLU A 180 18.56 -16.39 -14.85
C GLU A 180 19.22 -17.74 -15.14
N GLN A 181 19.58 -17.97 -16.41
CA GLN A 181 20.31 -19.17 -16.83
C GLN A 181 21.84 -18.95 -16.88
N SER A 182 22.27 -17.70 -16.84
CA SER A 182 23.66 -17.26 -16.88
C SER A 182 23.76 -15.86 -16.29
N ALA A 183 24.98 -15.43 -15.93
CA ALA A 183 25.21 -14.08 -15.42
C ALA A 183 24.67 -13.00 -16.38
N SER A 184 24.08 -11.96 -15.80
CA SER A 184 23.55 -10.79 -16.50
C SER A 184 24.22 -9.53 -15.99
N ARG A 185 24.34 -8.54 -16.87
CA ARG A 185 24.87 -7.22 -16.53
C ARG A 185 23.82 -6.13 -16.68
N GLU A 186 23.02 -6.18 -17.74
CA GLU A 186 22.02 -5.15 -18.05
C GLU A 186 20.61 -5.63 -17.66
N TYR A 187 19.95 -4.87 -16.81
CA TYR A 187 18.61 -5.16 -16.28
C TYR A 187 17.61 -4.08 -16.70
N ALA A 188 16.35 -4.48 -16.86
CA ALA A 188 15.21 -3.57 -16.87
C ALA A 188 14.29 -3.89 -15.69
N GLY A 189 13.82 -2.87 -15.00
CA GLY A 189 12.87 -2.99 -13.90
C GLY A 189 11.46 -2.60 -14.34
N VAL A 190 10.47 -3.44 -14.09
CA VAL A 190 9.06 -3.18 -14.38
C VAL A 190 8.30 -3.17 -13.07
N GLY A 191 7.76 -2.03 -12.65
CA GLY A 191 6.82 -1.97 -11.54
C GLY A 191 5.50 -2.64 -11.93
N GLY A 192 5.07 -3.64 -11.16
CA GLY A 192 3.95 -4.54 -11.47
C GLY A 192 2.58 -3.86 -11.57
N GLY A 193 2.26 -2.95 -10.65
CA GLY A 193 0.97 -2.24 -10.68
C GLY A 193 0.76 -1.19 -9.59
N GLY A 194 1.44 -1.34 -8.45
CA GLY A 194 1.40 -0.40 -7.34
C GLY A 194 2.02 0.97 -7.66
N GLY A 195 1.44 2.02 -7.08
CA GLY A 195 1.99 3.40 -7.02
C GLY A 195 3.51 3.41 -6.80
N SER A 196 3.96 2.66 -5.80
CA SER A 196 5.35 2.63 -5.34
C SER A 196 6.27 1.68 -6.09
N ASP A 197 5.78 0.83 -7.00
CA ASP A 197 6.62 -0.25 -7.53
C ASP A 197 7.78 0.23 -8.39
N VAL A 198 7.60 1.35 -9.11
CA VAL A 198 8.70 2.01 -9.83
C VAL A 198 9.80 2.50 -8.87
N ILE A 199 9.43 2.89 -7.65
CA ILE A 199 10.38 3.28 -6.61
C ILE A 199 11.11 2.03 -6.14
N SER A 200 10.40 0.94 -5.88
CA SER A 200 11.00 -0.34 -5.50
C SER A 200 11.94 -0.90 -6.57
N ALA A 201 11.58 -0.76 -7.85
CA ALA A 201 12.45 -1.11 -8.96
C ALA A 201 13.72 -0.24 -8.97
N SER A 202 13.58 1.06 -8.72
CA SER A 202 14.72 1.97 -8.58
C SER A 202 15.63 1.58 -7.41
N LEU A 203 15.06 1.28 -6.24
CA LEU A 203 15.80 0.81 -5.06
C LEU A 203 16.58 -0.48 -5.36
N LEU A 204 15.95 -1.46 -6.01
CA LEU A 204 16.62 -2.68 -6.44
C LEU A 204 17.75 -2.37 -7.44
N GLY A 205 17.53 -1.42 -8.35
CA GLY A 205 18.56 -0.94 -9.29
C GLY A 205 19.80 -0.40 -8.57
N HIS A 206 19.63 0.38 -7.50
CA HIS A 206 20.76 0.87 -6.68
C HIS A 206 21.53 -0.27 -6.00
N LEU A 207 20.83 -1.28 -5.48
CA LEU A 207 21.48 -2.46 -4.90
C LEU A 207 22.25 -3.28 -5.95
N LEU A 208 21.66 -3.48 -7.13
CA LEU A 208 22.30 -4.18 -8.25
C LEU A 208 23.59 -3.48 -8.70
N ARG A 209 23.61 -2.14 -8.75
CA ARG A 209 24.81 -1.35 -9.09
C ARG A 209 25.97 -1.59 -8.14
N ARG A 210 25.70 -1.73 -6.83
CA ARG A 210 26.74 -2.10 -5.85
C ARG A 210 27.36 -3.46 -6.14
N SER A 211 26.64 -4.32 -6.85
CA SER A 211 27.08 -5.65 -7.28
C SER A 211 27.61 -5.69 -8.72
N GLY A 212 27.84 -4.54 -9.37
CA GLY A 212 28.37 -4.45 -10.74
C GLY A 212 27.36 -4.74 -11.85
N LYS A 213 26.06 -4.67 -11.55
CA LYS A 213 24.95 -4.84 -12.49
C LYS A 213 24.23 -3.50 -12.70
N GLU A 214 23.76 -3.22 -13.90
CA GLU A 214 23.09 -1.95 -14.24
C GLU A 214 21.59 -2.14 -14.44
N MET A 215 20.79 -1.16 -14.00
CA MET A 215 19.35 -1.10 -14.26
C MET A 215 18.96 0.32 -14.66
N ASN A 216 19.14 0.66 -15.93
CA ASN A 216 18.96 2.03 -16.43
C ASN A 216 17.63 2.27 -17.15
N LEU A 217 16.82 1.22 -17.35
CA LEU A 217 15.45 1.30 -17.85
C LEU A 217 14.46 0.87 -16.77
N LEU A 218 13.53 1.77 -16.43
CA LEU A 218 12.39 1.49 -15.58
C LEU A 218 11.07 1.64 -16.34
N ILE A 219 10.13 0.73 -16.10
CA ILE A 219 8.76 0.78 -16.59
C ILE A 219 7.83 0.90 -15.38
N SER A 220 7.03 1.95 -15.30
CA SER A 220 5.97 2.10 -14.31
C SER A 220 4.63 1.74 -14.94
N THR A 221 4.09 0.59 -14.55
CA THR A 221 2.76 0.17 -14.98
C THR A 221 1.71 0.90 -14.15
N ARG A 222 0.74 1.51 -14.83
CA ARG A 222 -0.36 2.27 -14.23
C ARG A 222 -1.67 1.88 -14.85
N THR A 223 -2.73 1.79 -14.04
CA THR A 223 -4.07 1.62 -14.59
C THR A 223 -4.45 2.81 -15.47
N TRP A 224 -5.11 2.52 -16.60
CA TRP A 224 -5.63 3.50 -17.54
C TRP A 224 -6.54 4.53 -16.88
N ARG A 225 -7.29 4.11 -15.86
CA ARG A 225 -8.08 5.02 -15.01
C ARG A 225 -7.40 5.27 -13.67
N THR A 226 -7.69 6.41 -13.07
CA THR A 226 -7.22 6.72 -11.71
C THR A 226 -7.85 5.78 -10.67
N GLY A 227 -7.04 4.88 -10.11
CA GLY A 227 -7.51 3.83 -9.19
C GLY A 227 -7.45 4.16 -7.69
N SER A 228 -6.75 5.23 -7.28
CA SER A 228 -6.57 5.59 -5.86
C SER A 228 -6.46 7.11 -5.64
N GLN A 229 -6.58 7.54 -4.37
CA GLN A 229 -6.47 8.94 -3.93
C GLN A 229 -5.18 9.57 -4.50
N GLY A 230 -5.34 10.48 -5.45
CA GLY A 230 -4.26 11.29 -6.00
C GLY A 230 -4.00 12.52 -5.13
N ALA A 231 -3.35 13.53 -5.71
CA ALA A 231 -3.28 14.85 -5.08
C ALA A 231 -4.69 15.38 -4.73
N LYS A 232 -4.76 16.32 -3.78
CA LYS A 232 -6.02 16.93 -3.33
C LYS A 232 -6.89 17.36 -4.53
N GLY A 233 -8.06 16.73 -4.69
CA GLY A 233 -9.01 17.01 -5.77
C GLY A 233 -8.98 16.04 -6.96
N SER A 234 -8.10 15.04 -6.97
CA SER A 234 -8.12 13.98 -7.98
C SER A 234 -9.44 13.21 -7.97
N LYS A 235 -10.08 13.10 -9.13
CA LYS A 235 -11.28 12.26 -9.31
C LYS A 235 -10.84 10.80 -9.51
N MET A 236 -11.49 9.86 -8.85
CA MET A 236 -11.29 8.43 -9.11
C MET A 236 -12.08 8.00 -10.36
N GLY A 237 -11.57 7.03 -11.11
CA GLY A 237 -12.25 6.44 -12.27
C GLY A 237 -12.23 7.28 -13.55
N VAL A 238 -11.49 8.39 -13.58
CA VAL A 238 -11.27 9.16 -14.81
C VAL A 238 -10.07 8.61 -15.57
N LYS A 239 -10.06 8.79 -16.90
CA LYS A 239 -8.89 8.48 -17.74
C LYS A 239 -7.67 9.22 -17.19
N ARG A 240 -6.55 8.50 -17.09
CA ARG A 240 -5.24 9.05 -16.76
C ARG A 240 -4.62 9.59 -18.04
N GLU A 241 -4.40 10.88 -18.08
CA GLU A 241 -3.63 11.61 -19.07
C GLU A 241 -2.22 11.87 -18.54
N ILE A 242 -1.24 11.67 -19.42
CA ILE A 242 0.16 11.95 -19.11
C ILE A 242 0.55 13.22 -19.85
N HIS A 243 1.02 14.21 -19.12
CA HIS A 243 1.34 15.54 -19.65
C HIS A 243 2.85 15.76 -19.64
N LYS A 244 3.34 16.59 -20.58
CA LYS A 244 4.77 16.98 -20.67
C LYS A 244 5.74 15.79 -20.64
N HIS A 245 5.38 14.71 -21.33
CA HIS A 245 6.23 13.53 -21.50
C HIS A 245 7.15 13.66 -22.73
N GLY A 246 8.19 12.84 -22.79
CA GLY A 246 9.23 12.83 -23.83
C GLY A 246 8.84 12.05 -25.10
N GLY A 247 7.55 11.89 -25.37
CA GLY A 247 7.02 11.07 -26.47
C GLY A 247 6.73 9.61 -26.11
N PRO A 248 6.14 8.84 -27.04
CA PRO A 248 5.81 7.44 -26.85
C PRO A 248 6.99 6.50 -27.15
N ALA A 249 6.86 5.23 -26.76
CA ALA A 249 7.70 4.16 -27.28
C ALA A 249 7.30 3.80 -28.71
N TYR A 250 8.23 3.18 -29.45
CA TYR A 250 8.05 2.80 -30.84
C TYR A 250 8.33 1.32 -31.03
N SER A 251 7.50 0.65 -31.83
CA SER A 251 7.73 -0.70 -32.31
C SER A 251 7.61 -0.73 -33.83
N HIS A 252 8.63 -1.26 -34.51
CA HIS A 252 8.72 -1.32 -35.98
C HIS A 252 8.40 0.01 -36.69
N GLY A 253 8.87 1.13 -36.13
CA GLY A 253 8.66 2.47 -36.68
C GLY A 253 7.26 3.06 -36.45
N LYS A 254 6.39 2.39 -35.71
CA LYS A 254 5.06 2.88 -35.31
C LYS A 254 5.05 3.25 -33.83
N MET A 255 4.33 4.32 -33.50
CA MET A 255 4.07 4.71 -32.10
C MET A 255 3.19 3.66 -31.44
N VAL A 256 3.48 3.32 -30.18
CA VAL A 256 2.67 2.38 -29.39
C VAL A 256 1.89 3.17 -28.35
N SER A 257 0.56 3.15 -28.47
CA SER A 257 -0.35 3.91 -27.60
C SER A 257 -0.25 3.47 -26.13
N GLY A 258 -0.47 4.41 -25.22
CA GLY A 258 -0.40 4.15 -23.78
C GLY A 258 1.02 4.06 -23.20
N THR A 259 2.06 4.36 -23.99
CA THR A 259 3.45 4.43 -23.50
C THR A 259 3.95 5.88 -23.49
N TYR A 260 4.66 6.28 -22.43
CA TYR A 260 5.09 7.67 -22.24
C TYR A 260 6.46 7.74 -21.60
N ARG A 261 7.46 8.30 -22.29
CA ARG A 261 8.79 8.54 -21.71
C ARG A 261 8.71 9.66 -20.68
N VAL A 262 9.17 9.41 -19.46
CA VAL A 262 9.14 10.38 -18.37
C VAL A 262 10.27 11.39 -18.51
N THR A 263 9.96 12.66 -18.23
CA THR A 263 10.90 13.78 -18.13
C THR A 263 10.74 14.46 -16.77
N LYS A 264 11.66 15.35 -16.41
CA LYS A 264 11.57 16.13 -15.15
C LYS A 264 10.29 16.96 -15.03
N ASN A 265 9.65 17.24 -16.16
CA ASN A 265 8.43 18.05 -16.24
C ASN A 265 7.16 17.21 -16.37
N THR A 266 7.28 15.88 -16.45
CA THR A 266 6.14 14.99 -16.64
C THR A 266 5.26 14.99 -15.40
N TYR A 267 3.94 15.02 -15.61
CA TYR A 267 2.94 14.88 -14.57
C TYR A 267 1.71 14.16 -15.11
N SER A 268 0.87 13.66 -14.22
CA SER A 268 -0.30 12.85 -14.53
C SER A 268 -1.44 13.14 -13.55
N GLU A 269 -2.66 12.74 -13.89
CA GLU A 269 -3.73 12.69 -12.90
C GLU A 269 -3.42 11.59 -11.88
N GLY A 270 -3.17 12.00 -10.64
CA GLY A 270 -2.86 11.09 -9.55
C GLY A 270 -1.64 11.53 -8.76
N ARG A 271 -0.76 10.57 -8.47
CA ARG A 271 0.54 10.80 -7.82
C ARG A 271 1.64 10.59 -8.86
N ASP A 272 2.49 11.59 -9.02
CA ASP A 272 3.63 11.57 -9.94
C ASP A 272 4.87 11.01 -9.23
N LEU A 273 4.96 9.68 -9.18
CA LEU A 273 6.06 8.99 -8.49
C LEU A 273 7.21 8.67 -9.44
N GLU A 274 6.96 8.65 -10.75
CA GLU A 274 7.90 8.25 -11.78
C GLU A 274 8.96 9.31 -12.07
N THR A 275 8.67 10.58 -11.76
CA THR A 275 9.67 11.65 -11.83
C THR A 275 10.67 11.60 -10.68
N ILE A 276 10.39 10.86 -9.61
CA ILE A 276 11.23 10.82 -8.41
C ILE A 276 12.61 10.22 -8.71
N PRO A 277 12.74 9.03 -9.33
CA PRO A 277 14.05 8.43 -9.56
C PRO A 277 14.71 8.90 -10.87
N ILE A 278 14.22 9.94 -11.54
CA ILE A 278 14.67 10.32 -12.89
C ILE A 278 16.15 10.70 -12.99
N ASP A 279 16.75 11.19 -11.90
CA ASP A 279 18.16 11.55 -11.87
C ASP A 279 19.09 10.33 -11.71
N HIS A 280 18.54 9.12 -11.50
CA HIS A 280 19.30 7.88 -11.29
C HIS A 280 19.14 6.84 -12.40
N HIS A 281 18.24 7.06 -13.35
CA HIS A 281 17.98 6.12 -14.43
C HIS A 281 17.93 6.86 -15.76
N GLU A 282 18.53 6.28 -16.79
CA GLU A 282 18.62 6.95 -18.09
C GLU A 282 17.27 7.00 -18.81
N ASP A 283 16.43 5.97 -18.62
CA ASP A 283 15.10 5.87 -19.17
C ASP A 283 14.08 5.42 -18.13
N ILE A 284 12.98 6.16 -18.05
CA ILE A 284 11.80 5.79 -17.28
C ILE A 284 10.59 5.96 -18.20
N PHE A 285 9.72 4.97 -18.25
CA PHE A 285 8.47 5.03 -19.00
C PHE A 285 7.27 4.79 -18.09
N ILE A 286 6.19 5.51 -18.33
CA ILE A 286 4.85 5.17 -17.84
C ILE A 286 4.18 4.31 -18.92
N VAL A 287 3.60 3.19 -18.51
CA VAL A 287 2.77 2.33 -19.35
C VAL A 287 1.38 2.27 -18.74
N LEU A 288 0.37 2.65 -19.54
CA LEU A 288 -1.03 2.62 -19.12
C LEU A 288 -1.66 1.28 -19.50
N ASP A 289 -1.77 0.40 -18.50
CA ASP A 289 -2.50 -0.85 -18.57
C ASP A 289 -4.01 -0.60 -18.69
N GLN A 290 -4.56 -1.04 -19.80
CA GLN A 290 -5.96 -0.88 -20.17
C GLN A 290 -6.89 -1.90 -19.48
N GLY A 291 -6.33 -2.91 -18.80
CA GLY A 291 -7.07 -3.91 -18.06
C GLY A 291 -8.11 -4.65 -18.90
N GLU A 292 -9.23 -5.00 -18.27
CA GLU A 292 -10.39 -5.61 -18.95
C GLU A 292 -11.37 -4.58 -19.54
N GLU A 293 -11.14 -3.29 -19.30
CA GLU A 293 -12.05 -2.18 -19.67
C GLU A 293 -11.95 -1.77 -21.15
N SER A 294 -11.83 -2.76 -22.03
CA SER A 294 -11.60 -2.54 -23.47
C SER A 294 -12.80 -1.96 -24.22
N ASN A 295 -14.01 -1.92 -23.64
CA ASN A 295 -15.22 -1.52 -24.37
C ASN A 295 -15.34 0.01 -24.59
N ASP A 296 -14.76 0.82 -23.70
CA ASP A 296 -14.88 2.29 -23.76
C ASP A 296 -13.62 2.99 -24.28
N ILE A 297 -12.58 2.23 -24.63
CA ILE A 297 -11.33 2.76 -25.18
C ILE A 297 -11.46 2.86 -26.71
N PRO A 298 -11.18 4.02 -27.33
CA PRO A 298 -11.17 4.15 -28.78
C PRO A 298 -10.28 3.10 -29.44
N GLU A 299 -10.72 2.49 -30.55
CA GLU A 299 -9.99 1.41 -31.23
C GLU A 299 -8.55 1.78 -31.62
N ASP A 300 -8.30 3.04 -31.94
CA ASP A 300 -6.98 3.59 -32.26
C ASP A 300 -6.08 3.81 -31.03
N GLU A 301 -6.65 3.83 -29.84
CA GLU A 301 -5.93 3.89 -28.56
C GLU A 301 -5.74 2.50 -27.92
N LYS A 302 -6.47 1.47 -28.36
CA LYS A 302 -6.36 0.11 -27.81
C LYS A 302 -4.97 -0.46 -28.04
N THR A 303 -4.36 -0.98 -26.99
CA THR A 303 -3.04 -1.60 -27.07
C THR A 303 -2.87 -2.66 -25.98
N ASP A 304 -2.31 -3.80 -26.38
CA ASP A 304 -1.98 -4.88 -25.47
C ASP A 304 -0.73 -4.56 -24.62
N LEU A 305 -0.76 -4.94 -23.34
CA LEU A 305 0.31 -4.63 -22.40
C LEU A 305 1.65 -5.29 -22.79
N ALA A 306 1.65 -6.47 -23.41
CA ALA A 306 2.87 -7.10 -23.88
C ALA A 306 3.51 -6.31 -25.03
N LEU A 307 2.69 -5.76 -25.95
CA LEU A 307 3.19 -4.89 -27.02
C LEU A 307 3.77 -3.59 -26.46
N GLN A 308 3.15 -3.03 -25.42
CA GLN A 308 3.69 -1.85 -24.72
C GLN A 308 5.05 -2.15 -24.08
N PHE A 309 5.17 -3.26 -23.37
CA PHE A 309 6.43 -3.69 -22.76
C PHE A 309 7.51 -3.98 -23.80
N GLU A 310 7.18 -4.70 -24.88
CA GLU A 310 8.11 -4.96 -25.98
C GLU A 310 8.67 -3.66 -26.57
N ALA A 311 7.80 -2.70 -26.87
CA ALA A 311 8.21 -1.41 -27.45
C ALA A 311 9.12 -0.60 -26.53
N VAL A 312 8.84 -0.60 -25.22
CA VAL A 312 9.67 0.11 -24.24
C VAL A 312 11.01 -0.61 -24.03
N LEU A 313 11.00 -1.93 -23.88
CA LEU A 313 12.23 -2.71 -23.72
C LEU A 313 13.13 -2.62 -24.96
N ALA A 314 12.54 -2.57 -26.17
CA ALA A 314 13.26 -2.39 -27.43
C ALA A 314 13.88 -0.99 -27.61
N ALA A 315 13.50 0.01 -26.79
CA ALA A 315 14.15 1.32 -26.79
C ALA A 315 15.61 1.25 -26.33
N ARG A 316 16.02 0.13 -25.71
CA ARG A 316 17.40 -0.18 -25.33
C ARG A 316 17.93 -1.34 -26.16
N SER A 317 19.13 -1.18 -26.70
CA SER A 317 19.76 -2.17 -27.57
C SER A 317 20.20 -3.45 -26.84
N ARG A 318 20.31 -3.42 -25.50
CA ARG A 318 20.76 -4.56 -24.71
C ARG A 318 20.11 -4.58 -23.33
N ILE A 319 19.26 -5.57 -23.10
CA ILE A 319 18.71 -5.94 -21.79
C ILE A 319 18.92 -7.45 -21.66
N ASP A 320 19.65 -7.88 -20.64
CA ASP A 320 19.93 -9.30 -20.40
C ASP A 320 18.81 -9.94 -19.57
N THR A 321 18.30 -9.23 -18.56
CA THR A 321 17.26 -9.70 -17.62
C THR A 321 16.16 -8.65 -17.45
N VAL A 322 14.89 -9.09 -17.48
CA VAL A 322 13.74 -8.25 -17.10
C VAL A 322 13.28 -8.67 -15.71
N VAL A 323 13.12 -7.71 -14.81
CA VAL A 323 12.68 -7.93 -13.43
C VAL A 323 11.32 -7.27 -13.23
N ILE A 324 10.30 -8.06 -12.91
CA ILE A 324 9.01 -7.55 -12.43
C ILE A 324 9.14 -7.29 -10.94
N VAL A 325 8.97 -6.05 -10.54
CA VAL A 325 9.18 -5.59 -9.18
C VAL A 325 7.85 -5.18 -8.58
N ASP A 326 7.58 -5.71 -7.41
CA ASP A 326 6.41 -5.38 -6.60
C ASP A 326 6.84 -4.91 -5.22
N THR A 327 6.01 -4.06 -4.64
CA THR A 327 6.14 -3.62 -3.26
C THR A 327 5.03 -4.25 -2.44
N GLY A 328 5.37 -5.15 -1.52
CA GLY A 328 4.42 -5.63 -0.50
C GLY A 328 3.94 -7.06 -0.67
N GLY A 329 3.93 -7.60 -1.89
CA GLY A 329 3.66 -9.01 -2.20
C GLY A 329 2.38 -9.29 -2.98
N ASP A 330 1.74 -8.30 -3.62
CA ASP A 330 0.52 -8.51 -4.42
C ASP A 330 0.78 -9.41 -5.65
N VAL A 331 2.03 -9.51 -6.10
CA VAL A 331 2.43 -10.44 -7.20
C VAL A 331 2.20 -11.91 -6.89
N PHE A 332 1.98 -12.28 -5.63
CA PHE A 332 1.59 -13.64 -5.22
C PHE A 332 0.08 -13.91 -5.39
N GLY A 333 -0.69 -12.96 -5.91
CA GLY A 333 -2.14 -13.04 -6.09
C GLY A 333 -2.93 -12.65 -4.83
N GLY A 334 -4.26 -12.76 -4.89
CA GLY A 334 -5.16 -12.38 -3.78
C GLY A 334 -5.56 -13.57 -2.88
N ASN A 335 -5.92 -13.28 -1.63
CA ASN A 335 -6.55 -14.25 -0.70
C ASN A 335 -7.98 -14.65 -1.13
N SER A 336 -8.59 -13.91 -2.07
CA SER A 336 -9.92 -14.17 -2.62
C SER A 336 -10.03 -13.57 -4.02
N PRO A 337 -10.74 -14.20 -4.97
CA PRO A 337 -10.97 -13.63 -6.28
C PRO A 337 -11.78 -12.32 -6.18
N GLY A 338 -11.31 -11.24 -6.81
CA GLY A 338 -12.09 -10.00 -6.97
C GLY A 338 -11.58 -8.73 -6.26
N PHE A 339 -10.37 -8.69 -5.71
CA PHE A 339 -9.73 -7.43 -5.29
C PHE A 339 -8.86 -6.84 -6.40
N SER A 340 -8.99 -5.53 -6.62
CA SER A 340 -8.62 -4.83 -7.87
C SER A 340 -7.14 -4.54 -8.12
N THR A 341 -6.24 -4.80 -7.17
CA THR A 341 -4.78 -4.59 -7.33
C THR A 341 -4.05 -5.86 -7.81
N PRO A 342 -4.30 -7.06 -7.22
CA PRO A 342 -3.77 -8.33 -7.72
C PRO A 342 -3.92 -8.52 -9.24
N ASP A 343 -5.00 -8.01 -9.83
CA ASP A 343 -5.25 -8.15 -11.27
C ASP A 343 -4.22 -7.42 -12.13
N GLN A 344 -3.70 -6.27 -11.68
CA GLN A 344 -2.71 -5.52 -12.46
C GLN A 344 -1.33 -6.18 -12.41
N ASP A 345 -0.86 -6.55 -11.22
CA ASP A 345 0.41 -7.24 -11.04
C ASP A 345 0.45 -8.57 -11.79
N VAL A 346 -0.65 -9.33 -11.76
CA VAL A 346 -0.80 -10.55 -12.56
C VAL A 346 -0.77 -10.25 -14.06
N ARG A 347 -1.47 -9.21 -14.54
CA ARG A 347 -1.43 -8.81 -15.97
C ARG A 347 -0.03 -8.39 -16.41
N ALA A 348 0.70 -7.62 -15.60
CA ALA A 348 2.08 -7.24 -15.90
C ALA A 348 3.00 -8.47 -15.95
N GLN A 349 2.84 -9.41 -15.02
CA GLN A 349 3.55 -10.69 -15.03
C GLN A 349 3.25 -11.51 -16.30
N ARG A 350 1.98 -11.61 -16.72
CA ARG A 350 1.58 -12.28 -17.98
C ARG A 350 2.17 -11.59 -19.21
N ALA A 351 2.11 -10.27 -19.26
CA ALA A 351 2.64 -9.46 -20.35
C ALA A 351 4.16 -9.63 -20.49
N ALA A 352 4.91 -9.69 -19.39
CA ALA A 352 6.34 -9.96 -19.44
C ALA A 352 6.65 -11.42 -19.81
N ALA A 353 5.87 -12.38 -19.30
CA ALA A 353 6.06 -13.79 -19.62
C ALA A 353 5.82 -14.11 -21.11
N SER A 354 4.89 -13.43 -21.78
CA SER A 354 4.66 -13.59 -23.22
C SER A 354 5.86 -13.16 -24.07
N LEU A 355 6.71 -12.27 -23.54
CA LEU A 355 7.95 -11.82 -24.16
C LEU A 355 9.15 -12.76 -23.90
N SER A 356 8.94 -13.92 -23.30
CA SER A 356 10.01 -14.89 -22.98
C SER A 356 10.83 -15.39 -24.19
N HIS A 357 10.26 -15.28 -25.40
CA HIS A 357 10.96 -15.60 -26.64
C HIS A 357 12.03 -14.56 -27.01
N LEU A 358 11.85 -13.30 -26.59
CA LEU A 358 12.80 -12.19 -26.75
C LEU A 358 13.70 -12.05 -25.52
N TYR A 359 13.13 -12.16 -24.32
CA TYR A 359 13.80 -11.97 -23.04
C TYR A 359 13.76 -13.26 -22.23
N ARG A 360 14.79 -14.10 -22.36
CA ARG A 360 14.81 -15.45 -21.75
C ARG A 360 15.01 -15.46 -20.23
N LYS A 361 15.47 -14.36 -19.65
CA LYS A 361 15.75 -14.22 -18.21
C LYS A 361 14.70 -13.29 -17.59
N LEU A 362 13.72 -13.91 -16.93
CA LEU A 362 12.60 -13.20 -16.33
C LEU A 362 12.57 -13.51 -14.83
N VAL A 363 12.63 -12.46 -14.03
CA VAL A 363 12.68 -12.53 -12.56
C VAL A 363 11.50 -11.75 -12.00
N THR A 364 10.88 -12.25 -10.93
CA THR A 364 9.98 -11.47 -10.08
C THR A 364 10.72 -11.13 -8.79
N ALA A 365 10.64 -9.88 -8.34
CA ALA A 365 11.22 -9.39 -7.11
C ALA A 365 10.14 -8.73 -6.24
N VAL A 366 10.08 -9.10 -4.97
CA VAL A 366 9.18 -8.47 -3.98
C VAL A 366 10.03 -7.76 -2.96
N LEU A 367 9.88 -6.43 -2.88
CA LEU A 367 10.46 -5.62 -1.82
C LEU A 367 9.44 -5.48 -0.69
N ALA A 368 9.92 -5.62 0.55
CA ALA A 368 9.09 -5.61 1.75
C ALA A 368 7.95 -6.62 1.71
N PRO A 369 8.25 -7.93 1.54
CA PRO A 369 7.21 -8.94 1.52
C PRO A 369 6.42 -8.92 2.84
N GLY A 370 5.09 -9.03 2.73
CA GLY A 370 4.20 -9.18 3.88
C GLY A 370 3.38 -7.96 4.28
N VAL A 371 3.37 -6.91 3.46
CA VAL A 371 2.40 -5.81 3.60
C VAL A 371 1.07 -6.19 2.96
N ASP A 372 1.11 -6.59 1.69
CA ASP A 372 -0.07 -6.92 0.89
C ASP A 372 -0.04 -8.38 0.38
N ALA A 373 0.98 -9.15 0.79
CA ALA A 373 1.12 -10.56 0.44
C ALA A 373 -0.03 -11.44 0.98
N PRO A 374 -0.56 -12.39 0.19
CA PRO A 374 -1.54 -13.37 0.65
C PRO A 374 -0.93 -14.34 1.67
N LEU A 375 -1.79 -15.04 2.42
CA LEU A 375 -1.37 -15.96 3.49
C LEU A 375 -0.55 -17.15 2.96
N ASP A 376 -0.73 -17.52 1.70
CA ASP A 376 -0.02 -18.62 1.04
C ASP A 376 1.22 -18.16 0.24
N ALA A 377 1.62 -16.89 0.36
CA ALA A 377 2.76 -16.31 -0.36
C ALA A 377 4.07 -17.08 -0.14
N GLU A 378 4.32 -17.52 1.11
CA GLU A 378 5.47 -18.35 1.46
C GLU A 378 5.53 -19.64 0.65
N ALA A 379 4.43 -20.40 0.64
CA ALA A 379 4.34 -21.66 -0.09
C ALA A 379 4.44 -21.46 -1.60
N LYS A 380 3.89 -20.36 -2.13
CA LYS A 380 4.03 -19.98 -3.55
C LYS A 380 5.48 -19.65 -3.89
N ALA A 381 6.15 -18.87 -3.05
CA ALA A 381 7.57 -18.52 -3.23
C ALA A 381 8.45 -19.76 -3.22
N GLU A 382 8.24 -20.69 -2.29
CA GLU A 382 8.98 -21.95 -2.20
C GLU A 382 8.78 -22.79 -3.48
N LYS A 383 7.53 -23.02 -3.88
CA LYS A 383 7.19 -23.80 -5.08
C LYS A 383 7.73 -23.17 -6.37
N ALA A 384 7.79 -21.85 -6.43
CA ALA A 384 8.38 -21.12 -7.56
C ALA A 384 9.91 -21.29 -7.64
N GLY A 385 10.56 -21.80 -6.58
CA GLY A 385 12.01 -21.82 -6.45
C GLY A 385 12.58 -20.46 -6.06
N GLY A 386 11.85 -19.74 -5.21
CA GLY A 386 12.24 -18.44 -4.69
C GLY A 386 13.48 -18.50 -3.80
N MET A 387 14.18 -17.37 -3.75
CA MET A 387 15.31 -17.15 -2.86
C MET A 387 15.11 -15.87 -2.08
N VAL A 388 15.57 -15.86 -0.83
CA VAL A 388 15.53 -14.69 0.03
C VAL A 388 16.88 -13.98 0.04
N TYR A 389 16.89 -12.70 -0.29
CA TYR A 389 18.02 -11.80 -0.11
C TYR A 389 17.79 -10.94 1.12
N HIS A 390 18.75 -10.97 2.06
CA HIS A 390 18.74 -10.13 3.24
C HIS A 390 19.76 -9.01 3.01
N PRO A 391 19.32 -7.76 2.77
CA PRO A 391 20.24 -6.64 2.57
C PRO A 391 21.16 -6.47 3.79
N THR A 392 22.43 -6.14 3.55
CA THR A 392 23.39 -5.82 4.63
C THR A 392 22.98 -4.55 5.35
N ALA A 393 23.54 -4.29 6.54
CA ALA A 393 23.26 -3.04 7.27
C ALA A 393 23.53 -1.80 6.40
N GLU A 394 24.64 -1.80 5.65
CA GLU A 394 24.98 -0.69 4.74
C GLU A 394 24.03 -0.58 3.55
N GLU A 395 23.42 -1.68 3.11
CA GLU A 395 22.38 -1.65 2.08
C GLU A 395 21.04 -1.17 2.63
N GLN A 396 20.68 -1.57 3.85
CA GLN A 396 19.50 -1.07 4.55
C GLN A 396 19.58 0.44 4.78
N ASP A 397 20.74 0.94 5.21
CA ASP A 397 20.99 2.37 5.36
C ASP A 397 20.87 3.11 4.02
N LEU A 398 21.42 2.55 2.94
CA LEU A 398 21.27 3.11 1.59
C LEU A 398 19.80 3.19 1.17
N LEU A 399 19.03 2.10 1.34
CA LEU A 399 17.61 2.07 1.01
C LEU A 399 16.82 3.13 1.80
N LEU A 400 17.13 3.27 3.08
CA LEU A 400 16.50 4.26 3.95
C LEU A 400 16.88 5.70 3.55
N ASP A 401 18.14 5.97 3.24
CA ASP A 401 18.62 7.28 2.80
C ASP A 401 18.00 7.70 1.46
N LEU A 402 17.93 6.77 0.50
CA LEU A 402 17.22 6.96 -0.77
C LEU A 402 15.75 7.31 -0.53
N LEU A 403 15.03 6.53 0.28
CA LEU A 403 13.60 6.75 0.53
C LEU A 403 13.33 8.07 1.25
N VAL A 404 14.12 8.41 2.27
CA VAL A 404 13.87 9.56 3.14
C VAL A 404 14.44 10.85 2.55
N ARG A 405 15.72 10.86 2.16
CA ARG A 405 16.42 12.09 1.80
C ARG A 405 16.30 12.43 0.32
N GLU A 406 16.55 11.44 -0.53
CA GLU A 406 16.61 11.65 -1.96
C GLU A 406 15.19 11.67 -2.57
N TYR A 407 14.38 10.67 -2.24
CA TYR A 407 13.04 10.50 -2.79
C TYR A 407 11.96 11.25 -2.01
N GLN A 408 12.23 11.60 -0.75
CA GLN A 408 11.30 12.30 0.15
C GLN A 408 9.96 11.57 0.32
N MET A 409 10.03 10.24 0.48
CA MET A 409 8.88 9.34 0.62
C MET A 409 8.53 8.99 2.07
N ASP A 410 9.01 9.78 3.02
CA ASP A 410 8.77 9.63 4.47
C ASP A 410 7.44 10.25 4.94
N GLY A 411 6.65 10.77 3.99
CA GLY A 411 5.36 11.43 4.24
C GLY A 411 5.46 12.92 4.57
N SER A 412 6.68 13.49 4.64
CA SER A 412 6.88 14.93 4.80
C SER A 412 6.40 15.72 3.57
N ASN A 413 6.52 15.12 2.37
CA ASN A 413 5.97 15.65 1.14
C ASN A 413 4.59 15.03 0.87
N PRO A 414 3.49 15.81 0.88
CA PRO A 414 2.14 15.28 0.73
C PRO A 414 1.85 14.68 -0.65
N SER A 415 2.72 14.84 -1.65
CA SER A 415 2.59 14.19 -2.96
C SER A 415 3.54 12.99 -3.16
N ARG A 416 4.46 12.74 -2.22
CA ARG A 416 5.45 11.65 -2.32
C ARG A 416 5.35 10.74 -1.10
N PHE A 417 4.53 9.71 -1.23
CA PHE A 417 4.34 8.71 -0.19
C PHE A 417 3.79 7.42 -0.81
N GLY A 418 4.01 6.30 -0.12
CA GLY A 418 3.39 5.02 -0.41
C GLY A 418 3.25 4.24 0.89
N LYS A 419 2.10 3.59 1.13
CA LYS A 419 1.86 2.83 2.36
C LYS A 419 2.97 1.78 2.54
N THR A 420 3.21 1.00 1.50
CA THR A 420 4.21 -0.07 1.49
C THR A 420 5.64 0.47 1.61
N SER A 421 5.97 1.59 0.97
CA SER A 421 7.27 2.25 1.16
C SER A 421 7.48 2.77 2.59
N LEU A 422 6.42 3.22 3.27
CA LEU A 422 6.49 3.61 4.68
C LEU A 422 6.61 2.38 5.60
N CYS A 423 5.98 1.25 5.26
CA CYS A 423 6.19 -0.03 5.96
C CYS A 423 7.66 -0.46 5.86
N LEU A 424 8.24 -0.42 4.64
CA LEU A 424 9.66 -0.73 4.43
C LEU A 424 10.56 0.18 5.28
N GLN A 425 10.31 1.49 5.29
CA GLN A 425 11.08 2.42 6.13
C GLN A 425 11.01 2.09 7.61
N ALA A 426 9.81 1.80 8.15
CA ALA A 426 9.64 1.40 9.54
C ALA A 426 10.41 0.10 9.84
N ALA A 427 10.32 -0.90 8.94
CA ALA A 427 11.04 -2.16 9.06
C ALA A 427 12.57 -1.96 9.06
N LEU A 428 13.10 -1.11 8.16
CA LEU A 428 14.52 -0.76 8.07
C LEU A 428 15.02 0.02 9.30
N ARG A 429 14.16 0.79 9.97
CA ARG A 429 14.47 1.45 11.25
C ARG A 429 14.43 0.49 12.46
N GLY A 430 14.10 -0.79 12.23
CA GLY A 430 13.97 -1.78 13.29
C GLY A 430 12.63 -1.75 14.03
N GLU A 431 11.64 -1.00 13.55
CA GLU A 431 10.30 -0.99 14.14
C GLU A 431 9.59 -2.31 13.87
N ARG A 432 8.87 -2.87 14.86
CA ARG A 432 8.17 -4.16 14.76
C ARG A 432 6.82 -4.09 15.49
N GLY A 433 5.87 -4.89 15.03
CA GLY A 433 4.50 -4.89 15.53
C GLY A 433 3.67 -3.71 15.02
N TRP A 434 2.58 -3.40 15.71
CA TRP A 434 1.68 -2.34 15.28
C TRP A 434 2.33 -0.95 15.31
N THR A 435 2.39 -0.33 14.14
CA THR A 435 3.00 0.98 13.89
C THR A 435 2.01 1.91 13.19
N SER A 436 2.04 3.20 13.56
CA SER A 436 1.29 4.25 12.86
C SER A 436 2.19 4.89 11.81
N LEU A 437 2.00 4.54 10.54
CA LEU A 437 2.69 5.10 9.40
C LEU A 437 2.45 6.61 9.28
N ASN A 438 3.47 7.37 8.88
CA ASN A 438 3.39 8.81 8.66
C ASN A 438 2.71 9.17 7.32
N LEU A 439 1.48 8.70 7.12
CA LEU A 439 0.69 9.06 5.94
C LEU A 439 0.21 10.52 6.02
N PRO A 440 0.11 11.25 4.90
CA PRO A 440 -0.42 12.59 4.89
C PRO A 440 -1.87 12.66 5.38
N ARG A 441 -2.19 13.69 6.17
CA ARG A 441 -3.53 13.85 6.77
C ARG A 441 -4.68 13.69 5.76
N HIS A 442 -4.56 14.25 4.56
CA HIS A 442 -5.63 14.20 3.55
C HIS A 442 -5.97 12.79 3.04
N VAL A 443 -5.10 11.80 3.28
CA VAL A 443 -5.30 10.39 2.92
C VAL A 443 -6.00 9.61 4.05
N ILE A 444 -5.83 10.04 5.30
CA ILE A 444 -6.41 9.39 6.48
C ILE A 444 -7.74 10.05 6.86
N ASP A 445 -7.78 11.36 6.75
CA ASP A 445 -8.88 12.25 7.11
C ASP A 445 -9.77 12.54 5.89
N THR A 446 -10.25 11.48 5.25
CA THR A 446 -11.15 11.53 4.10
C THR A 446 -12.27 10.50 4.23
N TRP A 447 -13.40 10.78 3.59
CA TRP A 447 -14.60 9.94 3.55
C TRP A 447 -14.80 9.25 2.19
N ASP A 448 -13.89 9.47 1.23
CA ASP A 448 -14.02 8.90 -0.11
C ASP A 448 -13.31 7.55 -0.24
N ASN A 449 -12.05 7.45 0.20
CA ASN A 449 -11.27 6.22 0.22
C ASN A 449 -10.07 6.39 1.18
N PRO A 450 -10.29 6.39 2.51
CA PRO A 450 -9.20 6.56 3.46
C PRO A 450 -8.24 5.38 3.41
N TRP A 451 -6.98 5.62 3.74
CA TRP A 451 -6.05 4.55 4.10
C TRP A 451 -5.90 4.50 5.61
N SER A 452 -5.92 3.28 6.15
CA SER A 452 -5.49 3.07 7.53
C SER A 452 -4.01 3.42 7.67
N SER A 453 -3.69 4.24 8.66
CA SER A 453 -2.29 4.52 9.03
C SER A 453 -1.68 3.42 9.88
N PHE A 454 -2.47 2.47 10.38
CA PHE A 454 -1.98 1.40 11.25
C PHE A 454 -1.63 0.18 10.42
N THR A 455 -0.42 -0.33 10.62
CA THR A 455 0.06 -1.54 9.97
C THR A 455 0.87 -2.36 10.95
N PHE A 456 0.87 -3.68 10.78
CA PHE A 456 1.74 -4.56 11.54
C PHE A 456 3.08 -4.73 10.81
N ILE A 457 4.16 -4.21 11.38
CA ILE A 457 5.50 -4.31 10.79
C ILE A 457 6.13 -5.66 11.15
N ARG A 458 6.52 -6.42 10.13
CA ARG A 458 7.03 -7.79 10.24
C ARG A 458 8.54 -7.83 10.02
N ASP A 459 9.19 -8.88 10.52
CA ASP A 459 10.63 -9.10 10.29
C ASP A 459 10.95 -9.25 8.80
N CYS A 460 10.15 -10.00 8.05
CA CYS A 460 10.38 -10.25 6.64
C CYS A 460 10.27 -8.99 5.76
N MET A 461 9.72 -7.87 6.24
CA MET A 461 9.60 -6.64 5.46
C MET A 461 10.94 -5.98 5.13
N THR A 462 12.06 -6.40 5.75
CA THR A 462 13.40 -5.97 5.35
C THR A 462 14.01 -6.84 4.23
N ASP A 463 13.39 -7.98 3.92
CA ASP A 463 13.92 -8.92 2.95
C ASP A 463 13.50 -8.56 1.52
N ILE A 464 14.20 -9.15 0.55
CA ILE A 464 13.83 -9.13 -0.87
C ILE A 464 13.64 -10.56 -1.33
N ILE A 465 12.45 -10.90 -1.83
CA ILE A 465 12.17 -12.23 -2.38
C ILE A 465 12.34 -12.19 -3.89
N LEU A 466 13.21 -13.06 -4.42
CA LEU A 466 13.49 -13.16 -5.84
C LEU A 466 13.02 -14.52 -6.33
N MET A 467 12.33 -14.58 -7.47
CA MET A 467 11.74 -15.80 -8.02
C MET A 467 11.82 -15.84 -9.55
N PRO A 468 11.86 -17.03 -10.18
CA PRO A 468 11.66 -17.15 -11.61
C PRO A 468 10.20 -16.81 -11.96
N LEU A 469 9.98 -15.78 -12.77
CA LEU A 469 8.63 -15.36 -13.18
C LEU A 469 7.83 -16.52 -13.79
N THR A 470 8.48 -17.31 -14.64
CA THR A 470 7.87 -18.44 -15.36
C THR A 470 7.44 -19.59 -14.45
N ARG A 471 7.90 -19.62 -13.20
CA ARG A 471 7.50 -20.62 -12.19
C ARG A 471 6.50 -20.08 -11.18
N LEU A 472 6.53 -18.76 -10.92
CA LEU A 472 5.54 -18.12 -10.05
C LEU A 472 4.19 -17.99 -10.75
N LEU A 473 4.16 -17.54 -12.00
CA LEU A 473 2.91 -17.21 -12.72
C LEU A 473 1.88 -18.38 -12.76
N PRO A 474 2.27 -19.65 -12.98
CA PRO A 474 1.32 -20.76 -12.94
C PRO A 474 0.71 -21.04 -11.55
N LEU A 475 1.31 -20.53 -10.47
CA LEU A 475 0.84 -20.72 -9.09
C LEU A 475 -0.18 -19.67 -8.66
N ILE A 476 -0.33 -18.60 -9.46
CA ILE A 476 -1.26 -17.49 -9.21
C ILE A 476 -2.44 -17.47 -10.21
N ASP A 477 -2.28 -18.09 -11.38
CA ASP A 477 -3.28 -18.20 -12.45
C ASP A 477 -4.36 -19.29 -12.19
N VAL A 478 -4.63 -19.66 -10.93
CA VAL A 478 -5.53 -20.77 -10.55
C VAL A 478 -6.97 -20.32 -10.34
#